data_AF-A0A2P6S191-F1
#
_entry.id   AF-A0A2P6S191-F1
#
_cell.length_a   1.000
_cell.length_b   1.000
_cell.length_c   1.000
_cell.angle_alpha   90.00
_cell.angle_beta   90.00
_cell.angle_gamma   90.00
#
_symmetry.space_group_name_H-M   'P 1'
#
loop_
_entity.id
_entity.type
_entity.pdbx_description
1 polymer ?
#
loop_
_entity_poly.entity_id
_entity_poly.type
_entity_poly.pdbx_seq_one_letter_code
_entity_poly.pdbx_strand_id
1 'polypeptide(L)'
;MQSACSMRLAGMEDTTELLEKKLASEISKMSLEEALTLAPVFSHYLNLMGIAEVHHRVCRQKNVNLVMIFLISFCSVVFPQTSFTILFASRLEVEIVLTAHPTQINRVTLQYKHIRLSHLLNLRDRPDLTSEDRDMVIEDLVREITSVWQTDELRHHKPTPVDEAGAGLNIVE
;
A
#
# COMPACT_ATOMS: atom_id res chain seq x y z
N MET A 1 -0.73 22.57 -0.80
CA MET A 1 0.70 22.63 -1.16
C MET A 1 0.85 22.13 -2.59
N GLN A 2 1.23 22.99 -3.54
CA GLN A 2 1.50 22.54 -4.91
C GLN A 2 2.88 21.89 -4.96
N SER A 3 2.94 20.65 -5.46
CA SER A 3 4.20 19.93 -5.67
C SER A 3 4.91 20.48 -6.92
N ALA A 4 6.25 20.40 -6.96
CA ALA A 4 7.05 20.66 -8.15
C ALA A 4 6.52 19.91 -9.39
N CYS A 5 5.96 18.72 -9.20
CA CYS A 5 5.30 17.94 -10.26
C CYS A 5 4.04 18.64 -10.80
N SER A 6 3.21 19.22 -9.93
CA SER A 6 2.03 20.00 -10.34
C SER A 6 2.40 21.31 -11.05
N MET A 7 3.52 21.92 -10.68
CA MET A 7 4.01 23.15 -11.31
C MET A 7 4.58 22.89 -12.72
N ARG A 8 5.24 21.74 -12.93
CA ARG A 8 5.63 21.26 -14.27
C ARG A 8 4.42 21.04 -15.17
N LEU A 9 3.38 20.41 -14.63
CA LEU A 9 2.11 20.21 -15.37
C LEU A 9 1.41 21.53 -15.72
N ALA A 10 1.65 22.58 -14.94
CA ALA A 10 1.15 23.94 -15.19
C ALA A 10 2.06 24.78 -16.12
N GLY A 11 3.13 24.21 -16.67
CA GLY A 11 4.05 24.89 -17.58
C GLY A 11 5.03 25.87 -16.91
N MET A 12 5.22 25.80 -15.59
CA MET A 12 6.09 26.70 -14.84
C MET A 12 7.51 26.11 -14.67
N GLU A 13 8.21 25.87 -15.78
CA GLU A 13 9.50 25.15 -15.81
C GLU A 13 10.60 25.84 -15.00
N ASP A 14 10.82 27.15 -15.17
CA ASP A 14 11.88 27.90 -14.48
C ASP A 14 11.75 27.84 -12.94
N THR A 15 10.52 27.98 -12.45
CA THR A 15 10.26 27.91 -11.00
C THR A 15 10.44 26.50 -10.45
N THR A 16 10.17 25.48 -11.27
CA THR A 16 10.36 24.08 -10.89
C THR A 16 11.84 23.75 -10.78
N GLU A 17 12.66 24.19 -11.74
CA GLU A 17 14.10 23.98 -11.72
C GLU A 17 14.78 24.70 -10.54
N LEU A 18 14.31 25.92 -10.20
CA LEU A 18 14.80 26.65 -9.03
C LEU A 18 14.49 25.93 -7.72
N LEU A 19 13.28 25.36 -7.59
CA LEU A 19 12.89 24.58 -6.42
C LEU A 19 13.70 23.29 -6.28
N GLU A 20 13.95 22.58 -7.39
CA GLU A 20 14.78 21.37 -7.41
C GLU A 20 16.23 21.67 -7.00
N LYS A 21 16.83 22.73 -7.56
CA LYS A 21 18.18 23.18 -7.18
C LYS A 21 18.25 23.56 -5.71
N LYS A 22 17.23 24.26 -5.19
CA LYS A 22 17.16 24.64 -3.78
C LYS A 22 17.08 23.40 -2.89
N LEU A 23 16.19 22.46 -3.19
CA LEU A 23 16.04 21.21 -2.43
C LEU A 23 17.35 20.39 -2.45
N ALA A 24 17.98 20.25 -3.61
CA ALA A 24 19.26 19.56 -3.74
C ALA A 24 20.36 20.22 -2.90
N SER A 25 20.40 21.56 -2.87
CA SER A 25 21.38 22.29 -2.06
C SER A 25 21.16 22.10 -0.56
N GLU A 26 19.90 22.02 -0.11
CA GLU A 26 19.59 21.78 1.31
C GLU A 26 19.93 20.34 1.71
N ILE A 27 19.58 19.36 0.88
CA ILE A 27 19.94 17.95 1.10
C ILE A 27 21.46 17.76 1.14
N SER A 28 22.22 18.46 0.28
CA SER A 28 23.68 18.36 0.25
C SER A 28 24.39 18.96 1.47
N LYS A 29 23.73 19.89 2.17
CA LYS A 29 24.28 20.52 3.39
C LYS A 29 23.91 19.75 4.65
N MET A 30 22.96 18.84 4.56
CA MET A 30 22.46 18.05 5.68
C MET A 30 23.56 17.13 6.22
N SER A 31 23.70 17.09 7.53
CA SER A 31 24.60 16.17 8.20
C SER A 31 24.09 14.72 8.12
N LEU A 32 24.99 13.75 8.34
CA LEU A 32 24.61 12.34 8.37
C LEU A 32 23.58 12.06 9.50
N GLU A 33 23.71 12.71 10.65
CA GLU A 33 22.78 12.54 11.79
C GLU A 33 21.37 13.03 11.44
N GLU A 34 21.25 14.20 10.81
CA GLU A 34 19.97 14.71 10.32
C GLU A 34 19.37 13.78 9.25
N ALA A 35 20.19 13.29 8.31
CA ALA A 35 19.72 12.37 7.27
C ALA A 35 19.19 11.05 7.86
N LEU A 36 19.84 10.50 8.89
CA LEU A 36 19.41 9.29 9.58
C LEU A 36 18.10 9.47 10.33
N THR A 37 17.80 10.68 10.81
CA THR A 37 16.50 10.98 11.45
C THR A 37 15.41 11.28 10.43
N LEU A 38 15.75 11.90 9.30
CA LEU A 38 14.78 12.34 8.30
C LEU A 38 14.34 11.23 7.33
N ALA A 39 15.24 10.32 6.96
CA ALA A 39 14.93 9.24 6.01
C ALA A 39 13.77 8.32 6.47
N PRO A 40 13.71 7.87 7.75
CA PRO A 40 12.58 7.10 8.26
C PRO A 40 11.25 7.88 8.22
N VAL A 41 11.27 9.19 8.42
CA VAL A 41 10.06 10.03 8.33
C VAL A 41 9.44 9.95 6.94
N PHE A 42 10.27 10.07 5.90
CA PHE A 42 9.80 9.93 4.52
C PHE A 42 9.31 8.52 4.22
N SER A 43 9.99 7.50 4.73
CA SER A 43 9.56 6.10 4.59
C SER A 43 8.18 5.88 5.21
N HIS A 44 7.99 6.26 6.48
CA HIS A 44 6.69 6.20 7.17
C HIS A 44 5.61 6.95 6.40
N TYR A 45 5.90 8.17 5.93
CA TYR A 45 4.96 8.96 5.16
C TYR A 45 4.52 8.26 3.86
N LEU A 46 5.48 7.73 3.09
CA LEU A 46 5.20 7.02 1.85
C LEU A 46 4.41 5.73 2.10
N ASN A 47 4.74 4.99 3.16
CA ASN A 47 4.02 3.78 3.55
C ASN A 47 2.55 4.11 3.90
N LEU A 48 2.32 5.13 4.73
CA LEU A 48 0.96 5.58 5.09
C LEU A 48 0.18 6.08 3.88
N MET A 49 0.82 6.82 2.99
CA MET A 49 0.21 7.28 1.74
C MET A 49 -0.20 6.09 0.86
N GLY A 50 0.67 5.08 0.75
CA GLY A 50 0.37 3.84 0.02
C GLY A 50 -0.84 3.10 0.62
N ILE A 51 -0.92 2.99 1.95
CA ILE A 51 -2.08 2.37 2.62
C ILE A 51 -3.37 3.16 2.32
N ALA A 52 -3.31 4.49 2.41
CA ALA A 52 -4.46 5.35 2.12
C ALA A 52 -4.90 5.25 0.66
N GLU A 53 -3.96 5.19 -0.29
CA GLU A 53 -4.24 5.02 -1.72
C GLU A 53 -4.91 3.67 -2.01
N VAL A 54 -4.36 2.57 -1.48
CA VAL A 54 -4.94 1.23 -1.63
C VAL A 54 -6.35 1.19 -1.04
N HIS A 55 -6.54 1.76 0.16
CA HIS A 55 -7.85 1.87 0.78
C HIS A 55 -8.84 2.65 -0.09
N HIS A 56 -8.44 3.84 -0.56
CA HIS A 56 -9.26 4.66 -1.45
C HIS A 56 -9.60 3.93 -2.75
N ARG A 57 -8.63 3.24 -3.36
CA ARG A 57 -8.84 2.43 -4.57
C ARG A 57 -9.88 1.34 -4.32
N VAL A 58 -9.76 0.57 -3.23
CA VAL A 58 -10.71 -0.49 -2.88
C VAL A 58 -12.11 0.08 -2.62
N CYS A 59 -12.24 1.16 -1.83
CA CYS A 59 -13.53 1.79 -1.58
C CYS A 59 -14.17 2.35 -2.86
N ARG A 60 -13.38 2.91 -3.79
CA ARG A 60 -13.87 3.36 -5.10
C ARG A 60 -14.28 2.19 -5.99
N GLN A 61 -13.55 1.07 -5.94
CA GLN A 61 -13.81 -0.12 -6.77
C GLN A 61 -15.00 -0.94 -6.28
N LYS A 62 -15.34 -0.92 -4.97
CA LYS A 62 -16.59 -1.48 -4.42
C LYS A 62 -17.84 -0.90 -5.09
N ASN A 63 -17.79 0.34 -5.58
CA ASN A 63 -18.87 0.96 -6.36
C ASN A 63 -18.95 0.51 -7.82
N VAL A 64 -18.01 -0.33 -8.26
CA VAL A 64 -17.83 -0.68 -9.65
C VAL A 64 -17.78 -2.20 -9.77
N ASN A 65 -18.97 -2.81 -9.79
CA ASN A 65 -19.22 -4.24 -10.07
C ASN A 65 -18.75 -4.67 -11.49
N LEU A 66 -17.97 -3.84 -12.19
CA LEU A 66 -17.54 -4.02 -13.57
C LEU A 66 -16.64 -5.24 -13.74
N VAL A 67 -15.86 -5.65 -12.75
CA VAL A 67 -15.00 -6.85 -12.90
C VAL A 67 -15.87 -8.10 -13.00
N MET A 68 -16.89 -8.22 -12.15
CA MET A 68 -17.81 -9.35 -12.20
C MET A 68 -18.68 -9.29 -13.46
N ILE A 69 -19.18 -8.11 -13.83
CA ILE A 69 -19.94 -7.89 -15.06
C ILE A 69 -19.07 -8.20 -16.30
N PHE A 70 -17.80 -7.81 -16.30
CA PHE A 70 -16.86 -8.08 -17.40
C PHE A 70 -16.55 -9.57 -17.51
N LEU A 71 -16.30 -10.27 -16.41
CA LEU A 71 -16.10 -11.72 -16.41
C LEU A 71 -17.34 -12.47 -16.90
N ILE A 72 -18.53 -12.07 -16.45
CA ILE A 72 -19.81 -12.65 -16.92
C ILE A 72 -19.99 -12.39 -18.42
N SER A 73 -19.76 -11.16 -18.87
CA SER A 73 -19.87 -10.76 -20.28
C SER A 73 -18.85 -11.51 -21.15
N PHE A 74 -17.59 -11.57 -20.74
CA PHE A 74 -16.54 -12.31 -21.43
C PHE A 74 -16.88 -13.81 -21.55
N CYS A 75 -17.31 -14.44 -20.45
CA CYS A 75 -17.75 -15.83 -20.48
C CYS A 75 -18.94 -16.05 -21.42
N SER A 76 -19.89 -15.12 -21.46
CA SER A 76 -21.05 -15.20 -22.36
C SER A 76 -20.71 -15.05 -23.85
N VAL A 77 -19.65 -14.29 -24.18
CA VAL A 77 -19.19 -14.09 -25.57
C VAL A 77 -18.29 -15.23 -26.04
N VAL A 78 -17.39 -15.71 -25.18
CA VAL A 78 -16.39 -16.73 -25.54
C VAL A 78 -16.96 -18.14 -25.47
N PHE A 79 -17.95 -18.39 -24.60
CA PHE A 79 -18.56 -19.70 -24.42
C PHE A 79 -20.10 -19.63 -24.47
N PRO A 80 -20.69 -19.45 -25.66
CA PRO A 80 -22.15 -19.35 -25.83
C PRO A 80 -22.89 -20.68 -25.52
N GLN A 81 -22.18 -21.80 -25.46
CA GLN A 81 -22.71 -23.13 -25.15
C GLN A 81 -22.23 -23.58 -23.75
N THR A 82 -23.16 -23.69 -22.81
CA THR A 82 -22.93 -23.99 -21.38
C THR A 82 -22.14 -25.28 -21.12
N SER A 83 -22.28 -26.29 -21.98
CA SER A 83 -21.58 -27.57 -21.84
C SER A 83 -20.05 -27.45 -22.05
N PHE A 84 -19.60 -26.53 -22.92
CA PHE A 84 -18.18 -26.33 -23.22
C PHE A 84 -17.49 -25.50 -22.13
N THR A 85 -18.22 -24.57 -21.52
CA THR A 85 -17.77 -23.71 -20.41
C THR A 85 -17.44 -24.52 -19.17
N ILE A 86 -18.29 -25.49 -18.82
CA ILE A 86 -18.08 -26.36 -17.64
C ILE A 86 -16.85 -27.27 -17.83
N LEU A 87 -16.65 -27.79 -19.05
CA LEU A 87 -15.48 -28.62 -19.38
C LEU A 87 -14.17 -27.81 -19.35
N PHE A 88 -14.20 -26.56 -19.80
CA PHE A 88 -13.02 -25.69 -19.79
C PHE A 88 -12.69 -25.18 -18.38
N ALA A 89 -13.70 -24.77 -17.62
CA ALA A 89 -13.54 -24.35 -16.23
C ALA A 89 -13.03 -25.48 -15.34
N SER A 90 -13.48 -26.72 -15.56
CA SER A 90 -12.99 -27.90 -14.82
C SER A 90 -11.56 -28.32 -15.16
N ARG A 91 -10.96 -27.74 -16.21
CA ARG A 91 -9.56 -27.95 -16.60
C ARG A 91 -8.68 -26.72 -16.38
N LEU A 92 -9.24 -25.64 -15.83
CA LEU A 92 -8.49 -24.44 -15.54
C LEU A 92 -7.66 -24.65 -14.27
N GLU A 93 -6.35 -24.66 -14.44
CA GLU A 93 -5.40 -24.71 -13.34
C GLU A 93 -4.67 -23.37 -13.28
N VAL A 94 -4.69 -22.75 -12.10
CA VAL A 94 -4.00 -21.48 -11.83
C VAL A 94 -3.02 -21.74 -10.70
N GLU A 95 -1.74 -21.75 -11.04
CA GLU A 95 -0.66 -21.88 -10.07
C GLU A 95 -0.10 -20.50 -9.74
N ILE A 96 -0.12 -20.12 -8.45
CA ILE A 96 0.48 -18.88 -7.98
C ILE A 96 1.82 -19.22 -7.35
N VAL A 97 2.90 -18.82 -8.02
CA VAL A 97 4.26 -18.98 -7.50
C VAL A 97 4.65 -17.73 -6.73
N LEU A 98 4.75 -17.85 -5.40
CA LEU A 98 5.27 -16.79 -4.56
C LEU A 98 6.80 -16.75 -4.67
N THR A 99 7.35 -15.56 -4.89
CA THR A 99 8.79 -15.32 -4.95
C THR A 99 9.23 -14.43 -3.80
N ALA A 100 10.48 -14.61 -3.36
CA ALA A 100 11.06 -13.71 -2.37
C ALA A 100 11.08 -12.28 -2.92
N HIS A 101 10.69 -11.31 -2.09
CA HIS A 101 10.74 -9.91 -2.48
C HIS A 101 12.20 -9.44 -2.43
N PRO A 102 12.79 -8.93 -3.54
CA PRO A 102 14.23 -8.69 -3.65
C PRO A 102 14.78 -7.64 -2.67
N THR A 103 13.91 -6.90 -1.99
CA THR A 103 14.24 -5.83 -1.04
C THR A 103 13.41 -5.85 0.24
N GLN A 104 13.06 -7.04 0.78
CA GLN A 104 12.28 -7.13 2.02
C GLN A 104 13.12 -6.78 3.28
N ILE A 105 13.48 -5.50 3.38
CA ILE A 105 14.18 -4.88 4.51
C ILE A 105 13.20 -4.69 5.70
N ASN A 106 11.90 -4.58 5.41
CA ASN A 106 10.88 -4.33 6.41
C ASN A 106 10.63 -5.56 7.29
N ARG A 107 10.44 -5.34 8.59
CA ARG A 107 10.09 -6.39 9.55
C ARG A 107 8.63 -6.82 9.37
N VAL A 108 8.35 -8.10 9.57
CA VAL A 108 6.99 -8.67 9.52
C VAL A 108 6.06 -7.97 10.52
N THR A 109 6.60 -7.53 11.67
CA THR A 109 5.85 -6.76 12.67
C THR A 109 5.22 -5.49 12.08
N LEU A 110 5.94 -4.76 11.23
CA LEU A 110 5.39 -3.55 10.58
C LEU A 110 4.32 -3.88 9.54
N GLN A 111 4.47 -4.99 8.83
CA GLN A 111 3.44 -5.45 7.90
C GLN A 111 2.11 -5.71 8.64
N TYR A 112 2.13 -6.36 9.80
CA TYR A 112 0.93 -6.54 10.62
C TYR A 112 0.32 -5.21 11.07
N LYS A 113 1.14 -4.22 11.45
CA LYS A 113 0.66 -2.87 11.81
C LYS A 113 0.00 -2.17 10.62
N HIS A 114 0.59 -2.27 9.43
CA HIS A 114 0.01 -1.73 8.20
C HIS A 114 -1.31 -2.40 7.83
N ILE A 115 -1.43 -3.72 7.98
CA ILE A 115 -2.69 -4.46 7.81
C ILE A 115 -3.74 -3.97 8.82
N ARG A 116 -3.36 -3.80 10.09
CA ARG A 116 -4.24 -3.26 11.13
C ARG A 116 -4.72 -1.85 10.81
N LEU A 117 -3.85 -0.97 10.33
CA LEU A 117 -4.25 0.37 9.85
C LEU A 117 -5.28 0.28 8.72
N SER A 118 -5.09 -0.61 7.75
CA SER A 118 -6.06 -0.84 6.68
C SER A 118 -7.41 -1.31 7.21
N HIS A 119 -7.44 -2.21 8.21
CA HIS A 119 -8.67 -2.65 8.86
C HIS A 119 -9.38 -1.52 9.61
N LEU A 120 -8.64 -0.68 10.34
CA LEU A 120 -9.20 0.46 11.06
C LEU A 120 -9.80 1.49 10.09
N LEU A 121 -9.16 1.74 8.93
CA LEU A 121 -9.73 2.59 7.88
C LEU A 121 -11.04 2.00 7.33
N ASN A 122 -11.08 0.69 7.04
CA ASN A 122 -12.30 0.03 6.60
C ASN A 122 -13.42 0.06 7.66
N LEU A 123 -13.07 -0.06 8.94
CA LEU A 123 -14.02 0.01 10.05
C LEU A 123 -14.63 1.41 10.16
N ARG A 124 -13.80 2.46 10.03
CA ARG A 124 -14.25 3.86 10.05
C ARG A 124 -15.28 4.18 8.96
N ASP A 125 -15.13 3.55 7.80
CA ASP A 125 -16.01 3.77 6.63
C ASP A 125 -17.38 3.08 6.75
N ARG A 126 -17.61 2.25 7.77
CA ARG A 126 -18.92 1.58 7.87
C ARG A 126 -20.03 2.59 8.27
N PRO A 127 -21.21 2.49 7.64
CA PRO A 127 -22.30 3.42 7.88
C PRO A 127 -23.02 3.21 9.22
N ASP A 128 -22.81 2.07 9.88
CA ASP A 128 -23.48 1.63 11.10
C ASP A 128 -22.80 2.08 12.41
N LEU A 129 -21.68 2.81 12.34
CA LEU A 129 -21.01 3.31 13.55
C LEU A 129 -21.71 4.53 14.14
N THR A 130 -21.79 4.56 15.48
CA THR A 130 -22.16 5.76 16.22
C THR A 130 -21.02 6.79 16.20
N SER A 131 -21.28 8.01 16.68
CA SER A 131 -20.23 9.03 16.84
C SER A 131 -19.13 8.58 17.80
N GLU A 132 -19.50 7.97 18.92
CA GLU A 132 -18.56 7.47 19.92
C GLU A 132 -17.66 6.38 19.35
N ASP A 133 -18.23 5.43 18.60
CA ASP A 133 -17.45 4.37 17.93
C ASP A 133 -16.46 4.96 16.91
N ARG A 134 -16.86 6.01 16.18
CA ARG A 134 -15.98 6.68 15.21
C ARG A 134 -14.79 7.36 15.89
N ASP A 135 -15.03 8.00 17.03
CA ASP A 135 -13.98 8.63 17.81
C ASP A 135 -13.01 7.58 18.37
N MET A 136 -13.52 6.45 18.86
CA MET A 136 -12.69 5.32 19.28
C MET A 136 -11.81 4.78 18.14
N VAL A 137 -12.36 4.64 16.93
CA VAL A 137 -11.58 4.20 15.76
C VAL A 137 -10.49 5.21 15.40
N ILE A 138 -10.74 6.52 15.56
CA ILE A 138 -9.71 7.54 15.35
C ILE A 138 -8.61 7.42 16.41
N GLU A 139 -8.96 7.21 17.69
CA GLU A 139 -7.97 6.99 18.75
C GLU A 139 -7.11 5.75 18.48
N ASP A 140 -7.73 4.66 18.01
CA ASP A 140 -7.02 3.44 17.62
C ASP A 140 -6.11 3.66 16.40
N LEU A 141 -6.53 4.45 15.42
CA LEU A 141 -5.68 4.84 14.29
C LEU A 141 -4.46 5.63 14.76
N VAL A 142 -4.66 6.63 15.64
CA VAL A 142 -3.56 7.43 16.20
C VAL A 142 -2.61 6.54 16.98
N ARG A 143 -3.13 5.61 17.79
CA ARG A 143 -2.33 4.66 18.56
C ARG A 143 -1.50 3.76 17.66
N GLU A 144 -2.09 3.24 16.58
CA GLU A 144 -1.40 2.35 15.66
C GLU A 144 -0.34 3.09 14.84
N ILE A 145 -0.63 4.30 14.34
CA ILE A 145 0.36 5.16 13.67
C ILE A 145 1.53 5.48 14.61
N THR A 146 1.23 5.82 15.87
CA THR A 146 2.27 6.06 16.89
C THR A 146 3.12 4.81 17.11
N SER A 147 2.49 3.63 17.13
CA SER A 147 3.21 2.37 17.27
C SER A 147 4.09 2.05 16.08
N VAL A 148 3.65 2.36 14.85
CA VAL A 148 4.48 2.27 13.63
C VAL A 148 5.69 3.18 13.75
N TRP A 149 5.50 4.43 14.17
CA TRP A 149 6.58 5.41 14.32
C TRP A 149 7.64 5.01 15.37
N GLN A 150 7.22 4.36 16.45
CA GLN A 150 8.12 3.87 17.50
C GLN A 150 8.78 2.54 17.15
N THR A 151 8.36 1.88 16.07
CA THR A 151 8.91 0.59 15.64
C THR A 151 9.99 0.83 14.59
N ASP A 152 11.19 0.31 14.86
CA ASP A 152 12.29 0.36 13.90
C ASP A 152 11.94 -0.39 12.60
N GLU A 153 12.01 0.34 11.47
CA GLU A 153 11.68 -0.16 10.14
C GLU A 153 12.70 -1.13 9.58
N LEU A 154 13.97 -0.90 9.91
CA LEU A 154 15.07 -1.55 9.21
C LEU A 154 15.48 -2.83 9.93
N ARG A 155 15.61 -3.90 9.15
CA ARG A 155 16.41 -5.04 9.57
C ARG A 155 17.88 -4.64 9.55
N HIS A 156 18.57 -4.88 10.66
CA HIS A 156 20.00 -4.63 10.79
C HIS A 156 20.85 -5.66 9.99
N HIS A 157 20.23 -6.79 9.60
CA HIS A 157 20.87 -7.85 8.84
C HIS A 157 19.97 -8.34 7.70
N LYS A 158 20.59 -8.80 6.61
CA LYS A 158 19.87 -9.38 5.48
C LYS A 158 19.11 -10.64 5.93
N PRO A 159 17.84 -10.84 5.53
CA PRO A 159 17.10 -12.05 5.85
C PRO A 159 17.78 -13.30 5.30
N THR A 160 17.65 -14.40 6.04
CA THR A 160 18.03 -15.72 5.57
C THR A 160 16.95 -16.29 4.65
N PRO A 161 17.27 -17.27 3.77
CA PRO A 161 16.25 -17.94 2.95
C PRO A 161 15.11 -18.56 3.77
N VAL A 162 15.39 -18.96 5.02
CA VAL A 162 14.37 -19.48 5.95
C VAL A 162 13.42 -18.37 6.40
N ASP A 163 13.94 -17.18 6.69
CA ASP A 163 13.12 -16.02 7.05
C ASP A 163 12.23 -15.57 5.89
N GLU A 164 12.74 -15.63 4.65
CA GLU A 164 11.97 -15.33 3.44
C GLU A 164 10.86 -16.36 3.20
N ALA A 165 11.17 -17.65 3.37
CA ALA A 165 10.17 -18.71 3.27
C ALA A 165 9.07 -18.57 4.34
N GLY A 166 9.44 -18.26 5.59
CA GLY A 166 8.48 -17.99 6.67
C GLY A 166 7.64 -16.74 6.41
N ALA A 167 8.23 -15.67 5.89
CA ALA A 167 7.49 -14.47 5.51
C ALA A 167 6.52 -14.74 4.34
N GLY A 168 6.88 -15.60 3.39
CA GLY A 168 6.00 -16.05 2.31
C GLY A 168 4.80 -16.85 2.81
N LEU A 169 4.99 -17.70 3.83
CA LEU A 169 3.90 -18.48 4.43
C LEU A 169 2.83 -17.59 5.08
N ASN A 170 3.23 -16.50 5.73
CA ASN A 170 2.31 -15.53 6.34
C ASN A 170 1.39 -14.81 5.34
N ILE A 171 1.64 -14.92 4.03
CA ILE A 171 0.73 -14.37 3.01
C ILE A 171 -0.45 -15.33 2.76
N VAL A 172 -0.24 -16.63 3.01
CA VAL A 172 -1.19 -17.70 2.73
C VAL A 172 -2.06 -18.02 3.96
N GLU A 173 -1.52 -17.86 5.17
CA GLU A 173 -2.25 -17.99 6.44
C GLU A 173 -3.10 -16.75 6.78
#